data_AF-A0A3C0QBQ5-F1
#
_entry.id   AF-A0A3C0QBQ5-F1
#
_cell.length_a   1.000
_cell.length_b   1.000
_cell.length_c   1.000
_cell.angle_alpha   90.00
_cell.angle_beta   90.00
_cell.angle_gamma   90.00
#
_symmetry.space_group_name_H-M   'P 1'
#
loop_
_entity.id
_entity.type
_entity.pdbx_description
1 polymer ?
#
loop_
_entity_poly.entity_id
_entity_poly.type
_entity_poly.pdbx_seq_one_letter_code
_entity_poly.pdbx_strand_id
1 'polypeptide(L)' 'MKGKLTEPRVITDYRGEPVCILPIGFYFTDDRWQAIWQRFEEKEEALSHEDLRTLFPDEPALVPRIS' A
#
# COMPACT_ATOMS: atom_id res chain seq x y z
N MET A 1 -10.33 -0.43 -8.37
CA MET A 1 -9.71 0.71 -9.12
C MET A 1 -8.44 0.18 -9.73
N LYS A 2 -8.25 0.27 -11.05
CA LYS A 2 -7.13 -0.39 -11.71
C LYS A 2 -6.23 0.63 -12.39
N GLY A 3 -4.97 0.71 -11.97
CA GLY A 3 -3.98 1.51 -12.66
C GLY A 3 -2.85 2.01 -11.77
N LYS A 4 -1.86 2.60 -12.45
CA LYS A 4 -0.73 3.26 -11.81
C LYS A 4 -1.20 4.56 -11.17
N LEU A 5 -0.91 4.76 -9.90
CA LEU A 5 -1.22 6.00 -9.20
C LEU A 5 -0.40 7.16 -9.78
N THR A 6 -1.06 8.27 -10.11
CA THR A 6 -0.42 9.52 -10.56
C THR A 6 -0.12 10.48 -9.41
N GLU A 7 -0.66 10.20 -8.23
CA GLU A 7 -0.52 10.96 -6.99
C GLU A 7 -0.51 9.97 -5.81
N PRO A 8 0.12 10.31 -4.67
CA PRO A 8 0.06 9.47 -3.48
C PRO A 8 -1.39 9.37 -2.96
N ARG A 9 -1.73 8.22 -2.38
CA ARG A 9 -3.07 7.98 -1.82
C ARG A 9 -2.99 7.37 -0.43
N VAL A 10 -3.96 7.70 0.41
CA VAL A 10 -4.13 7.09 1.73
C VAL A 10 -5.32 6.15 1.66
N ILE A 11 -5.15 4.93 2.16
CA ILE A 11 -6.25 4.00 2.42
C ILE A 11 -6.64 4.15 3.88
N THR A 12 -7.92 4.29 4.16
CA THR A 12 -8.48 4.37 5.50
C THR A 12 -9.50 3.26 5.72
N ASP A 13 -9.70 2.88 6.98
CA ASP A 13 -10.82 2.03 7.37
C ASP A 13 -12.15 2.79 7.39
N TYR A 14 -13.22 2.08 7.74
CA TYR A 14 -14.57 2.63 7.82
C TYR A 14 -14.74 3.66 8.95
N ARG A 15 -13.82 3.72 9.91
CA ARG A 15 -13.77 4.71 11.00
C ARG A 15 -12.92 5.92 10.64
N GLY A 16 -12.25 5.89 9.49
CA GLY A 16 -11.33 6.93 9.05
C GLY A 16 -9.89 6.76 9.55
N GLU A 17 -9.58 5.63 10.19
CA GLU A 17 -8.23 5.33 10.66
C GLU A 17 -7.34 4.90 9.48
N PRO A 18 -6.08 5.36 9.43
CA PRO A 18 -5.19 5.05 8.31
C PRO A 18 -4.80 3.56 8.30
N VAL A 19 -5.01 2.91 7.15
CA VAL A 19 -4.52 1.56 6.87
C VAL A 19 -3.11 1.62 6.31
N CYS A 20 -2.87 2.42 5.26
CA CYS A 20 -1.54 2.61 4.68
C CYS A 20 -1.47 3.84 3.77
N ILE A 21 -0.25 4.26 3.44
CA ILE A 21 0.03 5.30 2.44
C ILE A 21 0.66 4.63 1.22
N LEU A 22 0.04 4.81 0.05
CA LEU A 22 0.53 4.34 -1.23
C LEU A 22 1.29 5.47 -1.94
N PRO A 23 2.55 5.24 -2.36
CA PRO A 23 3.33 6.26 -3.05
C PRO A 23 2.83 6.48 -4.49
N ILE A 24 3.22 7.63 -5.05
CA ILE A 24 3.07 7.89 -6.48
C ILE A 24 3.72 6.78 -7.30
N GLY A 25 3.05 6.36 -8.37
CA GLY A 25 3.54 5.31 -9.25
C GLY A 25 3.23 3.89 -8.80
N PHE A 26 2.67 3.69 -7.59
CA PHE A 26 2.23 2.38 -7.14
C PHE A 26 1.16 1.83 -8.08
N TYR A 27 1.30 0.56 -8.49
CA TYR A 27 0.28 -0.08 -9.31
C TYR A 27 -0.85 -0.61 -8.43
N PHE A 28 -2.00 0.07 -8.40
CA PHE A 28 -3.13 -0.30 -7.56
C PHE A 28 -4.14 -1.15 -8.33
N THR A 29 -4.50 -2.30 -7.75
CA THR A 29 -5.42 -3.30 -8.33
C THR A 29 -6.26 -3.91 -7.22
N ASP A 30 -7.34 -4.58 -7.59
CA ASP A 30 -8.25 -5.19 -6.61
C ASP A 30 -7.57 -6.35 -5.85
N ASP A 31 -6.67 -7.12 -6.49
CA ASP A 31 -5.89 -8.18 -5.81
C ASP A 31 -4.96 -7.59 -4.73
N ARG A 32 -4.30 -6.47 -5.04
CA ARG A 32 -3.43 -5.78 -4.09
C ARG A 32 -4.21 -5.11 -2.97
N TRP A 33 -5.42 -4.64 -3.26
CA TRP A 33 -6.34 -4.16 -2.23
C TRP A 33 -6.64 -5.26 -1.21
N GLN A 34 -7.02 -6.45 -1.67
CA GLN A 34 -7.29 -7.59 -0.78
C GLN A 34 -6.05 -7.96 0.05
N ALA A 35 -4.86 -7.99 -0.57
CA ALA A 35 -3.62 -8.30 0.15
C ALA A 35 -3.28 -7.26 1.23
N ILE A 36 -3.46 -5.95 0.94
CA ILE A 36 -3.28 -4.88 1.93
C ILE A 36 -4.23 -5.07 3.11
N TRP A 37 -5.50 -5.35 2.86
CA TRP A 37 -6.49 -5.58 3.91
C TRP A 37 -6.16 -6.80 4.76
N GLN A 38 -5.83 -7.92 4.14
CA GLN A 38 -5.44 -9.13 4.86
C GLN A 38 -4.25 -8.87 5.77
N ARG A 39 -3.19 -8.20 5.28
CA ARG A 39 -2.03 -7.87 6.11
C ARG A 39 -2.40 -6.94 7.25
N PHE A 40 -3.24 -5.93 7.01
CA PHE A 40 -3.67 -5.00 8.03
C PHE A 40 -4.46 -5.71 9.14
N GLU A 41 -5.35 -6.63 8.79
CA GLU A 41 -6.08 -7.47 9.74
C GLU A 41 -5.16 -8.40 10.53
N GLU A 42 -4.12 -8.97 9.91
CA GLU A 42 -3.13 -9.83 10.59
C GLU A 42 -2.22 -9.05 11.55
N LYS A 43 -1.90 -7.80 11.21
CA LYS A 43 -0.99 -6.94 12.00
C LYS A 43 -1.73 -6.15 13.09
N GLU A 44 -3.02 -5.90 12.87
CA GLU A 44 -3.89 -5.03 13.67
C GLU A 44 -3.38 -3.58 13.85
N GLU A 45 -2.48 -3.14 12.95
CA GLU A 45 -1.92 -1.79 12.92
C GLU A 45 -1.67 -1.31 11.49
N ALA A 46 -1.55 0.00 11.31
CA ALA A 46 -1.26 0.60 10.01
C ALA A 46 0.01 0.00 9.38
N LEU A 47 -0.05 -0.23 8.07
CA LEU A 47 1.06 -0.76 7.30
C LEU A 47 2.06 0.33 6.97
N SER A 48 3.31 0.07 7.35
CA SER A 48 4.44 0.92 7.01
C SER A 48 4.87 0.72 5.55
N HIS A 49 5.77 1.58 5.08
CA HIS A 49 6.40 1.40 3.76
C HIS A 49 7.15 0.06 3.65
N GLU A 50 7.76 -0.42 4.75
CA GLU A 50 8.46 -1.71 4.78
C GLU A 50 7.49 -2.89 4.71
N ASP A 51 6.33 -2.79 5.36
CA ASP A 51 5.27 -3.81 5.25
C ASP A 51 4.79 -3.91 3.80
N LEU A 52 4.53 -2.76 3.15
CA LEU A 52 4.13 -2.73 1.75
C LEU A 52 5.21 -3.31 0.84
N ARG A 53 6.49 -3.05 1.11
CA ARG A 53 7.61 -3.62 0.34
C ARG A 53 7.72 -5.12 0.52
N THR A 54 7.41 -5.62 1.71
CA THR A 54 7.36 -7.07 1.98
C THR A 54 6.19 -7.72 1.25
N LEU A 55 5.02 -7.05 1.17
CA LEU A 55 3.87 -7.54 0.41
C LEU A 55 4.09 -7.51 -1.10
N PHE A 56 4.73 -6.46 -1.59
CA PHE A 56 4.91 -6.19 -3.02
C PHE A 56 6.39 -5.98 -3.33
N PRO A 57 7.22 -7.03 -3.24
CA PRO A 57 8.68 -6.91 -3.42
C PRO A 57 9.07 -6.42 -4.81
N ASP A 58 8.25 -6.73 -5.82
CA ASP A 58 8.47 -6.35 -7.22
C ASP A 58 7.89 -4.97 -7.57
N GLU A 59 7.28 -4.24 -6.63
CA GLU A 59 6.69 -2.93 -6.91
C GLU A 59 7.76 -1.83 -6.97
N PRO A 60 8.02 -1.23 -8.15
CA PRO A 60 9.10 -0.26 -8.29
C PRO A 60 8.89 1.00 -7.47
N ALA A 61 7.63 1.40 -7.23
CA ALA A 61 7.31 2.59 -6.43
C ALA A 61 7.67 2.44 -4.94
N LEU A 62 7.91 1.21 -4.46
CA LEU A 62 8.30 0.93 -3.08
C LEU A 62 9.82 0.75 -2.90
N VAL A 63 10.58 0.73 -3.99
CA VAL A 63 12.05 0.62 -3.91
C VAL A 63 12.62 1.94 -3.37
N PRO A 64 13.41 1.92 -2.30
CA PRO A 64 14.10 3.12 -1.83
C PRO A 64 14.99 3.65 -2.95
N ARG A 65 14.84 4.93 -3.27
CA ARG A 65 15.81 5.60 -4.14
C ARG A 65 17.10 5.71 -3.34
N ILE A 66 18.06 4.84 -3.64
CA ILE A 66 19.44 5.02 -3.20
C ILE A 66 19.92 6.27 -3.94
N SER A 67 20.09 7.36 -3.21
CA SER A 67 20.63 8.62 -3.72
C SER A 67 22.12 8.73 -3.45
#